data_AF-A0A931UKJ4-F1
#
_entry.id   AF-A0A931UKJ4-F1
#
_cell.length_a   1.000
_cell.length_b   1.000
_cell.length_c   1.000
_cell.angle_alpha   90.00
_cell.angle_beta   90.00
_cell.angle_gamma   90.00
#
_symmetry.space_group_name_H-M   'P 1'
#
loop_
_entity.id
_entity.type
_entity.pdbx_description
1 polymer ?
#
loop_
_entity_poly.entity_id
_entity_poly.type
_entity_poly.pdbx_seq_one_letter_code
_entity_poly.pdbx_strand_id
1 'polypeptide(L)' 'MRASCLGFDTRIEVESQEPSERVAGVIRNAENGCFVLQTLLHPVKVDRSFTLNGVAFDPEQHPRPGRPA' A
#
# COMPACT_ATOMS: atom_id res chain seq x y z
N MET A 1 4.05 1.12 -18.42
CA MET A 1 3.06 0.21 -17.83
C MET A 1 2.87 0.65 -16.38
N ARG A 2 1.65 0.91 -15.94
CA ARG A 2 1.37 1.16 -14.52
C ARG A 2 0.80 -0.13 -13.96
N ALA A 3 1.34 -0.60 -12.84
CA ALA A 3 0.67 -1.66 -12.09
C ALA A 3 -0.62 -1.07 -11.50
N SER A 4 -1.72 -1.81 -11.60
CA SER A 4 -3.00 -1.46 -10.97
C SER A 4 -3.39 -2.56 -10.00
N CYS A 5 -3.70 -2.21 -8.77
CA CYS A 5 -4.37 -3.11 -7.84
C CYS A 5 -5.87 -3.12 -8.16
N LEU A 6 -6.45 -4.30 -8.36
CA LEU A 6 -7.88 -4.46 -8.65
C LEU A 6 -8.71 -4.76 -7.40
N GLY A 7 -8.06 -5.08 -6.28
CA GLY A 7 -8.70 -5.41 -5.01
C GLY A 7 -7.83 -6.36 -4.18
N PHE A 8 -8.18 -6.48 -2.90
CA PHE A 8 -7.65 -7.47 -1.98
C PHE A 8 -8.82 -8.18 -1.30
N ASP A 9 -8.66 -9.48 -1.06
CA ASP A 9 -9.54 -10.26 -0.19
C ASP A 9 -8.70 -10.75 0.98
N THR A 10 -9.20 -10.56 2.19
CA THR A 10 -8.50 -10.95 3.42
C THR A 10 -9.40 -11.86 4.23
N ARG A 11 -8.88 -13.03 4.59
CA ARG A 11 -9.52 -13.98 5.49
C ARG A 11 -8.69 -14.11 6.76
N ILE A 12 -9.32 -13.86 7.91
CA ILE A 12 -8.68 -13.96 9.22
C ILE A 12 -9.37 -15.08 10.01
N GLU A 13 -8.58 -16.04 10.47
CA GLU A 13 -9.03 -17.13 11.34
C GLU A 13 -8.32 -16.98 12.69
N VAL A 14 -9.08 -16.98 13.78
CA VAL A 14 -8.57 -16.71 15.12
C VAL A 14 -9.04 -17.79 16.07
N GLU A 15 -8.09 -18.39 16.78
CA GLU A 15 -8.35 -19.28 17.92
C GLU A 15 -8.00 -18.54 19.22
N SER A 16 -8.94 -18.50 20.16
CA SER A 16 -8.74 -17.85 21.46
C SER A 16 -9.63 -18.46 22.53
N GLN A 17 -9.16 -18.42 23.78
CA GLN A 17 -9.96 -18.78 24.96
C GLN A 17 -10.68 -17.56 25.58
N GLU A 18 -10.43 -16.35 25.06
CA GLU A 18 -11.05 -15.12 25.55
C GLU A 18 -12.48 -14.91 25.01
N PRO A 19 -13.33 -14.12 25.70
CA PRO A 19 -14.65 -13.74 25.21
C PRO A 19 -14.61 -13.04 23.84
N SER A 20 -15.63 -13.29 23.03
CA SER A 20 -15.70 -12.84 21.63
C SER A 20 -15.60 -11.32 21.48
N GLU A 21 -16.10 -10.58 22.47
CA GLU A 21 -16.14 -9.12 22.48
C GLU A 21 -14.72 -8.54 22.64
N ARG A 22 -13.86 -9.23 23.41
CA ARG A 22 -12.45 -8.86 23.56
C ARG A 22 -11.68 -9.14 22.28
N VAL A 23 -11.88 -10.31 21.68
CA VAL A 23 -11.24 -10.68 20.40
C VAL A 23 -11.63 -9.69 19.30
N ALA A 24 -12.91 -9.33 19.21
CA ALA A 24 -13.39 -8.31 18.27
C ALA A 24 -12.76 -6.92 18.50
N GLY A 25 -12.44 -6.57 19.74
CA GLY A 25 -11.67 -5.36 20.06
C GLY A 25 -10.24 -5.43 19.54
N VAL A 26 -9.56 -6.57 19.73
CA VAL A 26 -8.20 -6.79 19.24
C VAL A 26 -8.13 -6.71 17.71
N ILE A 27 -9.06 -7.39 17.01
CA ILE A 27 -9.10 -7.37 15.55
C ILE A 27 -9.29 -5.94 15.04
N ARG A 28 -10.26 -5.20 15.59
CA ARG A 28 -10.48 -3.79 15.21
C ARG A 28 -9.25 -2.92 15.45
N ASN A 29 -8.58 -3.10 16.58
CA ASN A 29 -7.35 -2.37 16.86
C ASN A 29 -6.22 -2.72 15.88
N ALA A 30 -6.07 -4.00 15.55
CA ALA A 30 -5.07 -4.46 14.59
C ALA A 30 -5.33 -3.88 13.20
N GLU A 31 -6.57 -3.92 12.70
CA GLU A 31 -6.91 -3.37 11.38
C GLU A 31 -6.80 -1.85 11.33
N ASN A 32 -7.28 -1.15 12.36
CA ASN A 32 -7.16 0.32 12.46
C ASN A 32 -5.70 0.77 12.62
N GLY A 33 -4.84 -0.03 13.24
CA GLY A 33 -3.41 0.25 13.41
C GLY A 33 -2.52 -0.23 12.26
N CYS A 34 -3.02 -1.10 11.38
CA CYS A 34 -2.23 -1.66 10.29
C CYS A 34 -1.98 -0.59 9.21
N PHE A 35 -0.79 0.01 9.24
CA PHE A 35 -0.39 1.07 8.33
C PHE A 35 -0.61 0.74 6.84
N VAL A 36 -0.29 -0.50 6.44
CA VAL A 36 -0.47 -0.97 5.07
C VAL A 36 -1.96 -1.02 4.71
N LEU A 37 -2.80 -1.66 5.53
CA LEU A 37 -4.23 -1.75 5.28
C LEU A 37 -4.87 -0.36 5.22
N GLN A 38 -4.53 0.52 6.15
CA GLN A 38 -5.05 1.89 6.17
C GLN A 38 -4.58 2.71 4.96
N THR A 39 -3.35 2.50 4.46
CA THR A 39 -2.88 3.14 3.22
C THR A 39 -3.65 2.66 1.99
N LEU A 40 -4.10 1.40 1.98
CA LEU A 40 -4.90 0.84 0.90
C LEU A 40 -6.36 1.32 0.96
N LEU A 41 -6.96 1.40 2.15
CA LEU A 41 -8.35 1.85 2.35
C LEU A 41 -8.51 3.37 2.25
N HIS A 42 -7.50 4.12 2.70
CA HIS A 42 -7.48 5.59 2.74
C HIS A 42 -6.21 6.13 2.07
N PRO A 43 -6.08 5.97 0.74
CA PRO A 43 -4.87 6.38 0.03
C PRO A 43 -4.69 7.90 0.10
N VAL A 44 -3.45 8.31 0.35
CA VAL A 44 -3.02 9.70 0.32
C VAL A 44 -2.14 9.97 -0.90
N LYS A 45 -1.99 11.24 -1.27
CA LYS A 45 -1.10 11.67 -2.35
C LYS A 45 0.34 11.26 -2.04
N VAL A 46 1.02 10.68 -3.03
CA VAL A 46 2.46 10.39 -2.97
C VAL A 46 3.20 11.41 -3.82
N ASP A 47 3.92 12.30 -3.16
CA ASP A 47 4.83 13.25 -3.81
C ASP A 47 6.22 12.61 -3.99
N ARG A 48 6.77 12.74 -5.20
CA ARG A 48 8.08 12.19 -5.56
C ARG A 48 8.92 13.27 -6.23
N SER A 49 10.15 13.40 -5.80
CA SER A 49 11.18 14.21 -6.45
C SER A 49 12.34 13.31 -6.84
N PHE A 50 13.03 13.67 -7.92
CA PHE A 50 14.18 12.93 -8.40
C PHE A 50 15.35 13.87 -8.62
N THR A 51 16.53 13.35 -8.31
CA THR A 51 17.80 13.99 -8.63
C THR A 51 18.68 12.96 -9.32
N LEU A 52 19.37 13.41 -10.36
CA LEU A 52 20.35 12.60 -11.09
C LEU A 52 21.65 13.38 -11.13
N ASN A 53 22.70 12.82 -10.52
CA ASN A 53 24.02 13.45 -10.42
C ASN A 53 23.98 14.89 -9.86
N GLY A 54 23.14 15.11 -8.84
CA GLY A 54 23.00 16.42 -8.17
C GLY A 54 22.11 17.43 -8.90
N VAL A 55 21.55 17.08 -10.06
CA VAL A 55 20.64 17.96 -10.84
C VAL A 55 19.21 17.46 -10.71
N ALA A 56 18.25 18.38 -10.62
CA ALA A 56 16.82 18.04 -10.66
C ALA A 56 16.51 17.23 -11.91
N PHE A 57 15.83 16.11 -11.72
CA PHE A 57 15.56 15.13 -12.77
C PHE A 57 14.06 14.82 -12.79
N ASP A 58 13.52 14.64 -13.99
CA ASP A 58 12.16 14.16 -14.18
C ASP A 58 12.19 12.99 -15.18
N PRO A 59 11.99 11.74 -14.70
CA PRO A 59 12.07 10.57 -15.56
C PRO A 59 11.01 10.58 -16.69
N GLU A 60 9.89 11.28 -16.52
CA GLU A 60 8.84 11.31 -17.56
C GLU A 60 9.18 12.28 -18.71
N GLN A 61 10.21 13.12 -18.57
CA GLN A 61 10.72 13.98 -19.66
C GLN A 61 11.66 13.24 -20.62
N HIS A 62 12.04 12.00 -20.31
CA HIS A 62 12.95 11.20 -21.13
C HIS A 62 12.20 10.06 -21.84
N PRO A 63 12.56 9.73 -23.10
CA PRO A 63 11.92 8.66 -23.83
C PRO A 63 12.16 7.32 -23.13
N ARG A 64 11.11 6.49 -23.02
CA ARG A 64 11.25 5.13 -22.50
C ARG A 64 12.13 4.33 -23.47
N PRO A 65 13.16 3.62 -22.99
CA PRO A 65 13.95 2.75 -23.85
C PRO A 65 13.02 1.74 -24.53
N GLY A 66 13.21 1.56 -25.84
CA GLY A 66 12.37 0.69 -26.67
C GLY A 66 12.28 -0.72 -26.09
N ARG A 67 11.06 -1.15 -25.75
CA ARG A 67 10.76 -2.55 -25.49
C ARG A 67 10.96 -3.27 -26.83
N PRO A 68 11.89 -4.25 -26.97
CA PRO A 68 11.85 -5.12 -28.15
C PRO A 68 10.47 -5.78 -28.20
N ALA A 69 9.90 -5.83 -29.41
CA ALA A 69 8.58 -6.39 -29.69
C ALA A 69 8.44 -7.82 -29.14
#